data_AF-A0A970I1V8-F1
#
_entry.id   AF-A0A970I1V8-F1
#
_cell.length_a   1.000
_cell.length_b   1.000
_cell.length_c   1.000
_cell.angle_alpha   90.00
_cell.angle_beta   90.00
_cell.angle_gamma   90.00
#
_symmetry.space_group_name_H-M   'P 1'
#
loop_
_entity.id
_entity.type
_entity.pdbx_description
1 polymer ?
#
loop_
_entity_poly.entity_id
_entity_poly.type
_entity_poly.pdbx_seq_one_letter_code
_entity_poly.pdbx_strand_id
1 'polypeptide(L)' 'QRGRPQGFTVKIREVELSSGAGFIVPIAGAIMRMPGLPNIPSAEKIDIDGEGRITGLF' A
#
# COMPACT_ATOMS: atom_id res chain seq x y z
N GLN A 1 0.54 -18.37 -6.73
CA GLN A 1 1.70 -19.17 -7.16
C GLN A 1 2.89 -18.76 -6.31
N ARG A 2 3.51 -19.68 -5.57
CA ARG A 2 4.70 -19.40 -4.75
C ARG A 2 5.87 -20.21 -5.33
N GLY A 3 7.10 -19.72 -5.22
CA GLY A 3 8.29 -20.35 -5.80
C GLY A 3 8.68 -19.75 -7.15
N ARG A 4 9.03 -20.60 -8.13
CA ARG A 4 9.52 -20.20 -9.47
C ARG A 4 8.53 -20.62 -10.59
N PRO A 5 7.35 -19.98 -10.69
CA PRO A 5 6.44 -20.26 -11.80
C PRO A 5 7.04 -19.81 -13.14
N GLN A 6 6.78 -20.57 -14.21
CA GLN A 6 7.25 -20.31 -15.57
C GLN A 6 6.09 -20.51 -16.56
N GLY A 7 6.20 -19.93 -17.75
CA GLY A 7 5.23 -20.13 -18.84
C GLY A 7 3.86 -19.46 -18.64
N PHE A 8 3.74 -18.46 -17.76
CA PHE A 8 2.50 -17.72 -17.56
C PHE A 8 2.51 -16.40 -18.36
N THR A 9 1.32 -15.97 -18.78
CA THR A 9 1.11 -14.68 -19.44
C THR A 9 0.75 -13.62 -18.41
N VAL A 10 1.44 -12.47 -18.43
CA VAL A 10 1.07 -11.29 -17.63
C VAL A 10 0.09 -10.45 -18.43
N LYS A 11 -1.13 -10.27 -17.91
CA LYS A 11 -2.13 -9.39 -18.52
C LYS A 11 -1.96 -7.98 -17.99
N ILE A 12 -1.77 -7.01 -18.89
CA ILE A 12 -1.79 -5.59 -18.56
C ILE A 12 -3.21 -5.06 -18.78
N ARG A 13 -3.77 -4.40 -17.76
CA ARG A 13 -5.11 -3.81 -17.80
C ARG A 13 -5.07 -2.37 -18.28
N GLU A 14 -4.05 -1.62 -17.86
CA GLU A 14 -3.92 -0.18 -18.09
C GLU A 14 -2.45 0.24 -18.12
N VAL A 15 -2.17 1.37 -18.74
CA VAL A 15 -0.84 1.98 -18.79
C VAL A 15 -0.94 3.46 -18.44
N GLU A 16 -0.19 3.89 -17.42
CA GLU A 16 -0.11 5.30 -17.02
C GLU A 16 1.25 5.90 -17.43
N LEU A 17 1.25 7.17 -17.87
CA LEU A 17 2.46 7.90 -18.22
C LEU A 17 2.89 8.82 -17.07
N SER A 18 4.04 8.55 -16.47
CA SER A 18 4.67 9.40 -15.47
C SER A 18 5.73 10.29 -16.12
N SER A 19 5.28 11.25 -16.94
CA SER A 19 6.16 12.11 -17.77
C SER A 19 7.19 12.89 -16.96
N GLY A 20 6.83 13.37 -15.77
CA GLY A 20 7.75 14.07 -14.87
C GLY A 20 8.86 13.17 -14.29
N ALA A 21 8.58 11.89 -14.10
CA ALA A 21 9.55 10.92 -13.56
C ALA A 21 10.31 10.15 -14.65
N GLY A 22 9.88 10.27 -15.91
CA GLY A 22 10.56 9.67 -17.07
C GLY A 22 10.26 8.19 -17.30
N PHE A 23 9.13 7.66 -16.81
CA PHE A 23 8.76 6.26 -17.01
C PHE A 23 7.26 6.03 -17.26
N ILE A 24 6.96 4.83 -17.73
CA ILE A 24 5.60 4.31 -17.97
C ILE A 24 5.28 3.26 -16.91
N VAL A 25 4.06 3.28 -16.38
CA VAL A 25 3.58 2.33 -15.35
C VAL A 25 2.55 1.38 -15.97
N PRO A 26 2.94 0.13 -16.32
CA PRO A 26 2.00 -0.89 -16.76
C PRO A 26 1.31 -1.53 -15.55
N ILE A 27 -0.01 -1.42 -15.48
CA ILE A 27 -0.84 -1.90 -14.37
C ILE A 27 -1.40 -3.28 -14.74
N ALA A 28 -0.90 -4.33 -14.09
CA ALA A 28 -1.32 -5.72 -14.33
C ALA A 28 -2.53 -6.16 -13.47
N GLY A 29 -2.96 -5.35 -12.51
CA GLY A 29 -4.01 -5.70 -11.56
C GLY A 29 -4.49 -4.50 -10.74
N ALA A 30 -5.19 -4.76 -9.64
CA ALA A 30 -5.56 -3.69 -8.72
C ALA A 30 -4.34 -3.28 -7.87
N ILE A 31 -4.02 -1.98 -7.88
CA ILE A 31 -2.96 -1.39 -7.05
C ILE A 31 -3.65 -0.43 -6.07
N MET A 32 -3.48 -0.67 -4.77
CA MET A 32 -4.03 0.20 -3.72
C MET A 32 -3.09 1.40 -3.52
N ARG A 33 -3.56 2.60 -3.88
CA ARG A 33 -2.81 3.86 -3.69
C ARG A 33 -3.14 4.57 -2.39
N MET A 34 -4.35 4.35 -1.87
CA MET A 34 -4.82 4.93 -0.62
C MET A 34 -5.33 3.78 0.27
N PRO A 35 -4.50 3.31 1.23
CA PRO A 35 -4.95 2.30 2.17
C PRO A 35 -6.00 2.89 3.12
N GLY A 36 -7.05 2.12 3.40
CA GLY A 36 -8.04 2.46 4.41
C GLY A 36 -7.59 2.04 5.81
N LEU A 37 -8.35 2.49 6.82
CA LEU A 37 -8.19 2.02 8.19
C LEU A 37 -8.77 0.60 8.36
N PRO A 38 -8.16 -0.25 9.20
CA PRO A 38 -8.74 -1.55 9.57
C PRO A 38 -9.96 -1.36 10.48
N ASN A 39 -10.69 -2.46 10.74
CA ASN A 39 -11.89 -2.45 11.58
C ASN A 39 -11.64 -1.90 13.00
N ILE A 40 -10.45 -2.14 13.56
CA ILE A 40 -10.00 -1.56 14.83
C ILE A 40 -8.72 -0.76 14.51
N PRO A 41 -8.81 0.57 14.31
CA PRO A 41 -7.65 1.39 14.00
C PRO A 41 -6.74 1.56 15.21
N SER A 42 -5.42 1.58 15.00
CA SER A 42 -4.46 1.86 16.08
C SER A 42 -4.71 3.20 16.78
N ALA A 43 -5.36 4.14 16.09
CA ALA A 43 -5.77 5.44 16.63
C ALA A 43 -6.60 5.35 17.92
N GLU A 44 -7.40 4.28 18.11
CA GLU A 44 -8.15 4.06 19.35
C GLU A 44 -7.25 3.82 20.58
N LYS A 45 -5.99 3.43 20.37
CA LYS A 45 -5.02 3.15 21.42
C LYS A 45 -3.97 4.24 21.58
N ILE A 46 -3.98 5.25 20.71
CA ILE A 46 -3.03 6.37 20.77
C ILE A 46 -3.53 7.35 21.81
N ASP A 47 -2.71 7.63 22.82
CA ASP A 47 -3.05 8.56 23.91
C ASP A 47 -1.80 9.23 24.49
N ILE A 48 -1.98 10.26 25.31
CA ILE A 48 -0.92 11.00 26.02
C ILE A 48 -1.15 10.87 27.53
N ASP A 49 -0.15 10.36 28.26
CA ASP A 49 -0.22 10.24 29.71
C ASP A 49 -0.07 11.59 30.45
N GLY A 50 -0.26 11.60 31.77
CA GLY A 50 -0.16 12.81 32.60
C GLY A 50 1.24 13.45 32.66
N GLU A 51 2.27 12.76 32.18
CA GLU A 51 3.65 13.25 32.07
C GLU A 51 3.97 13.69 30.63
N GLY A 52 2.97 13.67 29.73
CA GLY A 52 3.11 14.08 28.34
C GLY A 52 3.71 13.01 27.42
N ARG A 53 3.79 11.74 27.84
CA ARG A 53 4.31 10.66 27.00
C ARG A 53 3.23 10.04 26.13
N ILE A 54 3.57 9.79 24.87
CA ILE A 54 2.68 9.15 23.90
C ILE A 54 2.70 7.62 24.10
N THR A 55 1.52 7.00 24.12
CA THR A 55 1.32 5.55 24.15
C THR A 55 0.61 5.07 22.87
N GLY A 56 0.73 3.78 22.53
CA GLY A 56 -0.01 3.16 21.41
C GLY A 56 0.42 3.53 19.99
N LEU A 57 1.47 4.33 19.82
CA LEU A 57 2.00 4.76 18.52
C LEU A 57 2.94 3.72 17.87
N PHE A 58 3.56 2.85 18.68
CA PHE A 58 4.51 1.82 18.28
C PHE A 58 4.33 0.55 19.12
#